data_AF-A0AA38SLM2-F1
#
_entry.id   AF-A0AA38SLM2-F1
#
_cell.length_a   1.000
_cell.length_b   1.000
_cell.length_c   1.000
_cell.angle_alpha   90.00
_cell.angle_beta   90.00
_cell.angle_gamma   90.00
#
_symmetry.space_group_name_H-M   'P 1'
#
loop_
_entity.id
_entity.type
_entity.pdbx_description
1 polymer ?
#
loop_
_entity_poly.entity_id
_entity_poly.type
_entity_poly.pdbx_seq_one_letter_code
_entity_poly.pdbx_strand_id
1 'polypeptide(L)'
;MIAIVGPVPDALIRQERQMRCWQWSPPIHNAQGKLCSNASEYFGGPFFTESGKFVQEELIPCSRTLAGEVPECIPEQDRDKFLAFMRRMLCWLPEDRPTAKELKADPWFAVKL
;
A
#
# COMPACT_ATOMS: atom_id res chain seq x y z
N MET A 1 3.01 -4.66 -0.46
CA MET A 1 2.93 -3.32 -1.09
C MET A 1 4.25 -2.95 -1.74
N ILE A 2 5.38 -2.94 -1.00
CA ILE A 2 6.69 -2.51 -1.54
C ILE A 2 7.10 -3.22 -2.83
N ALA A 3 7.02 -4.56 -2.88
CA ALA A 3 7.37 -5.33 -4.08
C ALA A 3 6.47 -5.05 -5.32
N ILE A 4 5.25 -4.56 -5.10
CA ILE A 4 4.25 -4.34 -6.17
C ILE A 4 4.19 -2.88 -6.61
N VAL A 5 4.21 -1.96 -5.64
CA VAL A 5 4.00 -0.52 -5.82
C VAL A 5 5.32 0.26 -5.90
N GLY A 6 6.42 -0.33 -5.43
CA GLY A 6 7.73 0.32 -5.38
C GLY A 6 8.06 0.87 -3.99
N PRO A 7 9.11 1.72 -3.88
CA PRO A 7 9.59 2.22 -2.60
C PRO A 7 8.53 3.04 -1.86
N VAL A 8 8.58 3.02 -0.53
CA VAL A 8 7.68 3.81 0.32
C VAL A 8 8.03 5.30 0.17
N PRO A 9 7.06 6.20 -0.11
CA PRO A 9 7.34 7.62 -0.25
C PRO A 9 7.60 8.28 1.11
N ASP A 10 8.47 9.29 1.13
CA ASP A 10 8.82 10.04 2.34
C ASP A 10 7.61 10.65 3.06
N ALA A 11 6.58 11.05 2.32
CA ALA A 11 5.35 11.59 2.90
C ALA A 11 4.68 10.59 3.85
N LEU A 12 4.64 9.30 3.48
CA LEU A 12 4.06 8.24 4.30
C LEU A 12 4.93 7.97 5.54
N ILE A 13 6.25 7.99 5.38
CA ILE A 13 7.19 7.83 6.51
C ILE A 13 7.03 8.99 7.51
N ARG A 14 6.90 10.23 7.04
CA ARG A 14 6.64 11.39 7.89
C ARG A 14 5.31 11.26 8.62
N GLN A 15 4.26 10.83 7.93
CA GLN A 15 2.94 10.62 8.53
C GLN A 15 2.98 9.54 9.62
N GLU A 16 3.65 8.42 9.37
CA GLU A 16 3.85 7.37 10.38
C GLU A 16 4.55 7.93 11.63
N ARG A 17 5.63 8.70 11.46
CA ARG A 17 6.36 9.32 12.58
C ARG A 17 5.51 10.31 13.35
N GLN A 18 4.74 11.14 12.66
CA GLN A 18 3.80 12.08 13.28
C GLN A 18 2.73 11.34 14.09
N MET A 19 2.22 10.20 13.60
CA MET A 19 1.24 9.41 14.33
C MET A 19 1.80 8.79 15.62
N ARG A 20 3.12 8.63 15.76
CA ARG A 20 3.74 8.10 17.00
C ARG A 20 3.50 8.99 18.22
N CYS A 21 3.27 10.30 18.05
CA CYS A 21 3.03 11.20 19.18
C CYS A 21 1.57 11.19 19.66
N TRP A 22 0.64 10.59 18.91
CA TRP A 22 -0.77 10.57 19.24
C TRP A 22 -1.07 9.51 20.28
N GLN A 23 -1.49 9.95 21.47
CA GLN A 23 -1.87 9.06 22.58
C GLN A 23 -3.39 8.97 22.68
N TRP A 24 -3.92 7.76 22.55
CA TRP A 24 -5.31 7.41 22.75
C TRP A 24 -5.68 7.49 24.24
N SER A 25 -6.90 7.96 24.51
CA SER A 25 -7.48 7.97 25.85
C SER A 25 -8.95 7.54 25.75
N PRO A 26 -9.36 6.43 26.41
CA PRO A 26 -8.51 5.52 27.19
C PRO A 26 -7.57 4.68 26.31
N PRO A 27 -6.48 4.13 26.87
CA PRO A 27 -5.70 3.08 26.19
C PRO A 27 -6.56 1.83 25.98
N ILE A 28 -6.23 1.04 24.94
CA ILE A 28 -6.99 -0.14 24.54
C ILE A 28 -6.10 -1.39 24.48
N HIS A 29 -6.69 -2.57 24.64
CA HIS A 29 -5.95 -3.84 24.56
C HIS A 29 -5.83 -4.31 23.11
N ASN A 30 -4.64 -4.73 22.70
CA ASN A 30 -4.44 -5.38 21.40
C ASN A 30 -4.81 -6.87 21.42
N ALA A 31 -4.62 -7.56 20.29
CA ALA A 31 -4.97 -8.99 20.14
C ALA A 31 -4.19 -9.91 21.10
N GLN A 32 -3.06 -9.47 21.63
CA GLN A 32 -2.25 -10.19 22.62
C GLN A 32 -2.62 -9.83 24.06
N GLY A 33 -3.63 -8.99 24.27
CA GLY A 33 -4.02 -8.50 25.59
C GLY A 33 -3.05 -7.48 26.18
N LYS A 34 -2.15 -6.89 25.38
CA LYS A 34 -1.28 -5.80 25.82
C LYS A 34 -2.06 -4.49 25.81
N LEU A 35 -2.02 -3.74 26.91
CA LEU A 35 -2.57 -2.38 26.97
C LEU A 35 -1.69 -1.43 26.15
N CYS A 36 -2.30 -0.69 25.23
CA CYS A 36 -1.63 0.17 24.27
C CYS A 36 -2.29 1.55 24.22
N SER A 37 -1.48 2.60 24.20
CA SER A 37 -1.96 3.98 24.13
C SER A 37 -1.75 4.62 22.76
N ASN A 38 -1.21 3.91 21.77
CA ASN A 38 -1.08 4.43 20.41
C ASN A 38 -1.03 3.30 19.38
N ALA A 39 -1.09 3.69 18.11
CA ALA A 39 -1.09 2.74 16.99
C ALA A 39 0.19 1.90 16.92
N SER A 40 1.35 2.50 17.20
CA SER A 40 2.63 1.78 17.15
C SER A 40 2.65 0.65 18.18
N GLU A 41 2.26 0.93 19.43
CA GLU A 41 2.20 -0.11 20.47
C GLU A 41 1.18 -1.20 20.15
N TYR A 42 0.03 -0.81 19.62
CA TYR A 42 -1.07 -1.72 19.32
C TYR A 42 -0.72 -2.70 18.20
N PHE A 43 -0.15 -2.20 17.10
CA PHE A 43 0.18 -2.97 15.90
C PHE A 43 1.62 -3.50 15.85
N GLY A 44 2.43 -3.24 16.88
CA GLY A 44 3.79 -3.78 16.99
C GLY A 44 4.86 -3.04 16.18
N GLY A 45 4.75 -1.72 16.08
CA GLY A 45 5.83 -0.87 15.56
C GLY A 45 7.08 -0.90 16.45
N PRO A 46 8.16 -0.20 16.05
CA PRO A 46 8.22 0.74 14.92
C PRO A 46 8.19 0.04 13.55
N PHE A 47 7.60 0.68 12.54
CA PHE A 47 7.49 0.12 11.18
C PHE A 47 8.64 0.54 10.27
N PHE A 48 9.26 1.68 10.56
CA PHE A 48 10.37 2.23 9.80
C PHE A 48 11.56 2.57 10.70
N THR A 49 12.76 2.34 10.19
CA THR A 49 14.02 2.76 10.79
C THR A 49 14.14 4.30 10.80
N GLU A 50 15.15 4.81 11.52
CA GLU A 50 15.48 6.24 11.51
C GLU A 50 15.88 6.74 10.10
N SER A 51 16.43 5.88 9.25
CA SER A 51 16.71 6.18 7.85
C SER A 51 15.49 6.06 6.92
N GLY A 52 14.32 5.68 7.45
CA GLY A 52 13.07 5.56 6.67
C GLY A 52 12.89 4.22 5.96
N LYS A 53 13.76 3.23 6.20
CA LYS A 53 13.60 1.89 5.63
C LYS A 53 12.59 1.07 6.43
N PHE A 54 11.87 0.19 5.75
CA PHE A 54 10.99 -0.76 6.44
C PHE A 54 11.82 -1.69 7.33
N VAL A 55 11.40 -1.91 8.58
CA VAL A 55 12.23 -2.64 9.57
C VAL A 55 12.43 -4.12 9.24
N GLN A 56 11.48 -4.74 8.53
CA GLN A 56 11.48 -6.17 8.18
C GLN A 56 11.71 -6.32 6.67
N GLU A 57 12.84 -5.83 6.15
CA GLU A 57 13.16 -5.87 4.71
C GLU A 57 13.12 -7.29 4.15
N GLU A 58 13.47 -8.29 4.96
CA GLU A 58 13.45 -9.72 4.62
C GLU A 58 12.05 -10.26 4.31
N LEU A 59 11.00 -9.59 4.79
CA LEU A 59 9.61 -9.96 4.50
C LEU A 59 9.11 -9.36 3.19
N ILE A 60 9.90 -8.51 2.51
CA ILE A 60 9.56 -7.96 1.20
C ILE A 60 9.86 -9.04 0.15
N PRO A 61 8.86 -9.60 -0.53
CA PRO A 61 9.09 -10.69 -1.47
C PRO A 61 9.73 -10.17 -2.76
N CYS A 62 11.05 -10.35 -2.90
CA CYS A 62 11.83 -9.84 -4.05
C CYS A 62 11.43 -10.45 -5.40
N SER A 63 10.86 -11.66 -5.42
CA SER A 63 10.39 -12.33 -6.64
C SER A 63 9.02 -11.85 -7.12
N ARG A 64 8.28 -11.13 -6.27
CA ARG A 64 6.91 -10.72 -6.55
C ARG A 64 6.90 -9.42 -7.34
N THR A 65 6.16 -9.38 -8.45
CA THR A 65 6.01 -8.18 -9.27
C THR A 65 4.56 -8.02 -9.68
N LEU A 66 4.09 -6.77 -9.91
CA LEU A 66 2.72 -6.54 -10.40
C LEU A 66 2.43 -7.31 -11.70
N ALA A 67 3.43 -7.39 -12.58
CA ALA A 67 3.39 -8.11 -13.84
C ALA A 67 3.21 -9.64 -13.69
N GLY A 68 3.70 -10.22 -12.59
CA GLY A 68 3.54 -11.63 -12.25
C GLY A 68 2.23 -11.96 -11.51
N GLU A 69 1.49 -10.94 -11.09
CA GLU A 69 0.22 -11.08 -10.35
C GLU A 69 -1.00 -10.84 -11.26
N VAL A 70 -0.80 -10.81 -12.58
CA VAL A 70 -1.91 -10.67 -13.54
C VAL A 70 -2.74 -11.95 -13.53
N PRO A 71 -4.07 -11.88 -13.30
CA PRO A 71 -4.93 -13.07 -13.32
C PRO A 71 -4.94 -13.76 -14.69
N GLU A 72 -5.02 -15.09 -14.70
CA GLU A 72 -5.03 -15.90 -15.94
C GLU A 72 -6.23 -15.59 -16.87
N CYS A 73 -7.31 -15.03 -16.33
CA CYS A 73 -8.47 -14.63 -17.11
C CYS A 73 -8.25 -13.37 -17.94
N ILE A 74 -7.13 -12.65 -17.74
CA ILE A 74 -6.76 -11.49 -18.54
C ILE A 74 -6.02 -11.98 -19.80
N PRO A 75 -6.58 -11.77 -21.01
CA PRO A 75 -5.91 -12.16 -22.23
C PRO A 75 -4.56 -11.46 -22.40
N GLU A 76 -3.60 -12.15 -23.01
CA GLU A 76 -2.24 -11.62 -23.20
C GLU A 76 -2.24 -10.29 -23.96
N GLN A 77 -3.11 -10.14 -24.97
CA GLN A 77 -3.25 -8.90 -25.74
C GLN A 77 -3.75 -7.70 -24.93
N ASP A 78 -4.40 -7.93 -23.79
CA ASP A 78 -4.94 -6.89 -22.91
C ASP A 78 -4.10 -6.70 -21.64
N ARG A 79 -3.07 -7.54 -21.43
CA ARG A 79 -2.19 -7.53 -20.26
C ARG A 79 -1.58 -6.16 -19.97
N ASP A 80 -1.05 -5.49 -20.98
CA ASP A 80 -0.39 -4.19 -20.80
C ASP A 80 -1.38 -3.09 -20.42
N LYS A 81 -2.60 -3.13 -20.99
CA LYS A 81 -3.68 -2.20 -20.61
C LYS A 81 -4.14 -2.45 -19.18
N PHE A 82 -4.30 -3.72 -18.79
CA PHE A 82 -4.65 -4.09 -17.42
C PHE A 82 -3.60 -3.58 -16.43
N LEU A 83 -2.31 -3.83 -16.73
CA LEU A 83 -1.21 -3.38 -15.87
C LEU A 83 -1.15 -1.85 -15.78
N ALA A 84 -1.38 -1.14 -16.89
CA ALA A 84 -1.46 0.32 -16.88
C ALA A 84 -2.60 0.82 -15.97
N PHE A 85 -3.78 0.19 -16.05
CA PHE A 85 -4.91 0.50 -15.17
C PHE A 85 -4.62 0.20 -13.70
N MET A 86 -4.07 -0.97 -13.38
CA MET A 86 -3.72 -1.35 -12.01
C MET A 86 -2.68 -0.40 -11.39
N ARG A 87 -1.68 0.05 -12.17
CA ARG A 87 -0.71 1.06 -11.70
C ARG A 87 -1.36 2.39 -11.33
N ARG A 88 -2.47 2.76 -11.96
CA ARG A 88 -3.24 3.95 -11.58
C ARG A 88 -4.01 3.74 -10.27
N MET A 89 -4.53 2.53 -10.00
CA MET A 89 -5.30 2.28 -8.78
C MET A 89 -4.43 2.04 -7.53
N LEU A 90 -3.27 1.40 -7.73
CA LEU A 90 -2.38 0.96 -6.66
C LEU A 90 -1.39 2.06 -6.28
N CYS A 91 -1.84 2.97 -5.44
CA CYS A 91 -1.02 4.08 -4.91
C CYS A 91 -0.66 3.85 -3.44
N TRP A 92 0.50 4.38 -3.02
CA TRP A 92 0.91 4.45 -1.62
C TRP A 92 0.03 5.42 -0.83
N LEU A 93 -0.13 6.63 -1.37
CA LEU A 93 -0.97 7.66 -0.81
C LEU A 93 -2.37 7.57 -1.43
N PRO A 94 -3.44 7.52 -0.62
CA PRO A 94 -4.79 7.47 -1.15
C PRO A 94 -5.15 8.71 -1.97
N GLU A 95 -4.52 9.87 -1.71
CA GLU A 95 -4.73 11.13 -2.43
C GLU A 95 -4.25 11.06 -3.89
N ASP A 96 -3.26 10.21 -4.18
CA ASP A 96 -2.76 9.98 -5.54
C ASP A 96 -3.67 9.03 -6.34
N ARG A 97 -4.60 8.33 -5.66
CA ARG A 97 -5.50 7.36 -6.30
C ARG A 97 -6.59 8.11 -7.06
N PRO A 98 -6.77 7.87 -8.37
CA PRO A 98 -7.87 8.46 -9.12
C PRO A 98 -9.23 8.02 -8.58
N THR A 99 -10.21 8.90 -8.70
CA THR A 99 -11.59 8.61 -8.32
C THR A 99 -12.19 7.52 -9.20
N ALA A 100 -13.23 6.85 -8.72
CA ALA A 100 -13.97 5.87 -9.52
C ALA A 100 -14.50 6.46 -10.85
N LYS A 101 -14.87 7.75 -10.85
CA LYS A 101 -15.31 8.48 -12.05
C LYS A 101 -14.20 8.59 -13.10
N GLU A 102 -12.98 8.91 -12.68
CA GLU A 102 -11.81 9.01 -13.57
C GLU A 102 -11.34 7.65 -14.06
N LEU A 103 -11.37 6.63 -13.18
CA LEU A 103 -11.01 5.26 -13.54
C LEU A 103 -11.99 4.64 -14.54
N LYS A 104 -13.28 4.98 -14.48
CA LYS A 104 -14.27 4.53 -15.47
C LYS A 104 -13.92 4.98 -16.89
N ALA A 105 -13.23 6.10 -17.05
CA ALA A 105 -12.81 6.62 -18.35
C ALA A 105 -11.46 6.03 -18.83
N ASP A 106 -10.87 5.08 -18.10
CA ASP A 106 -9.60 4.45 -18.49
C ASP A 106 -9.76 3.58 -19.75
N PRO A 107 -8.75 3.55 -20.66
CA PRO A 107 -8.75 2.68 -21.83
C PRO A 107 -8.95 1.18 -21.55
N TRP A 108 -8.71 0.73 -20.32
CA TRP A 108 -9.04 -0.62 -19.87
C TRP A 108 -10.53 -0.97 -20.09
N PHE A 109 -11.43 -0.01 -19.92
CA PHE A 109 -12.87 -0.19 -20.11
C PHE A 109 -13.36 0.18 -21.52
N ALA A 110 -12.46 0.57 -22.43
CA ALA A 110 -12.85 0.87 -23.80
C ALA A 110 -13.21 -0.43 -24.54
N VAL A 111 -14.51 -0.73 -24.63
CA VAL A 111 -15.05 -1.85 -25.40
C VAL A 111 -14.59 -1.71 -26.85
N LYS A 112 -13.87 -2.72 -27.36
CA LYS A 112 -13.76 -2.90 -28.81
C LYS A 112 -15.06 -3.52 -29.29
N LEU A 113 -15.97 -2.69 -29.79
CA LEU A 113 -17.08 -3.14 -30.63
C LEU A 113 -16.53 -3.55 -32.00
#